data_AF-A0A8I2E6J5-F1
#
_entry.id   AF-A0A8I2E6J5-F1
#
_cell.length_a   1.000
_cell.length_b   1.000
_cell.length_c   1.000
_cell.angle_alpha   90.00
_cell.angle_beta   90.00
_cell.angle_gamma   90.00
#
_symmetry.space_group_name_H-M   'P 1'
#
loop_
_entity.id
_entity.type
_entity.pdbx_description
1 polymer ?
#
loop_
_entity_poly.entity_id
_entity_poly.type
_entity_poly.pdbx_seq_one_letter_code
_entity_poly.pdbx_strand_id
1 'polypeptide(L)'
;MPEGIYIEHSQARAFTENVTVYINRMEAVLTELEGQLNAIAGQWFGADKQVYDTVQRQWDAKVAELRVALGSHGQALGEVSNTYVTTNNQNAEMIGSIKV
;
A
#
# COMPACT_ATOMS: atom_id res chain seq x y z
N MET A 1 -27.71 -22.92 2.56
CA MET A 1 -27.35 -21.63 1.93
C MET A 1 -25.85 -21.43 2.09
N PRO A 2 -25.12 -20.84 1.12
CA PRO A 2 -23.66 -20.72 1.19
C PRO A 2 -23.29 -19.44 1.95
N GLU A 3 -23.25 -19.51 3.28
CA GLU A 3 -22.89 -18.36 4.12
C GLU A 3 -21.37 -18.07 4.12
N GLY A 4 -20.54 -19.03 3.71
CA GLY A 4 -19.07 -18.88 3.71
C GLY A 4 -18.53 -17.89 2.68
N ILE A 5 -19.11 -17.86 1.46
CA ILE A 5 -18.59 -17.03 0.34
C ILE A 5 -18.88 -15.53 0.59
N TYR A 6 -20.01 -15.21 1.22
CA TYR A 6 -20.41 -13.81 1.47
C TYR A 6 -19.63 -13.17 2.63
N ILE A 7 -19.32 -13.96 3.67
CA ILE A 7 -18.55 -13.55 4.83
C ILE A 7 -17.07 -13.32 4.47
N GLU A 8 -16.50 -14.11 3.55
CA GLU A 8 -15.14 -13.87 3.03
C GLU A 8 -15.05 -12.62 2.14
N HIS A 9 -16.07 -12.34 1.33
CA HIS A 9 -16.09 -11.18 0.43
C HIS A 9 -16.01 -9.84 1.18
N SER A 10 -16.84 -9.65 2.21
CA SER A 10 -16.84 -8.40 2.98
C SER A 10 -15.50 -8.19 3.70
N GLN A 11 -14.86 -9.28 4.14
CA GLN A 11 -13.55 -9.26 4.77
C GLN A 11 -12.42 -8.92 3.77
N ALA A 12 -12.41 -9.52 2.58
CA ALA A 12 -11.40 -9.25 1.56
C ALA A 12 -11.44 -7.79 1.05
N ARG A 13 -12.65 -7.26 0.87
CA ARG A 13 -12.85 -5.85 0.53
C ARG A 13 -12.40 -4.92 1.65
N ALA A 14 -12.85 -5.18 2.87
CA ALA A 14 -12.45 -4.39 4.04
C ALA A 14 -10.93 -4.44 4.25
N PHE A 15 -10.29 -5.59 4.02
CA PHE A 15 -8.85 -5.74 4.09
C PHE A 15 -8.13 -4.86 3.05
N THR A 16 -8.58 -4.87 1.79
CA THR A 16 -7.98 -4.04 0.72
C THR A 16 -8.15 -2.55 0.97
N GLU A 17 -9.33 -2.12 1.44
CA GLU A 17 -9.60 -0.74 1.84
C GLU A 17 -8.68 -0.33 3.00
N ASN A 18 -8.53 -1.18 4.02
CA ASN A 18 -7.64 -0.95 5.16
C ASN A 18 -6.17 -0.83 4.72
N VAL A 19 -5.68 -1.73 3.85
CA VAL A 19 -4.29 -1.67 3.38
C VAL A 19 -4.01 -0.39 2.60
N THR A 20 -4.96 0.06 1.76
CA THR A 20 -4.84 1.34 1.06
C THR A 20 -4.73 2.52 2.03
N VAL A 21 -5.53 2.52 3.10
CA VAL A 21 -5.45 3.51 4.18
C VAL A 21 -4.09 3.45 4.89
N TYR A 22 -3.56 2.26 5.16
CA TYR A 22 -2.24 2.09 5.78
C TYR A 22 -1.10 2.59 4.88
N ILE A 23 -1.13 2.31 3.57
CA ILE A 23 -0.16 2.83 2.61
C ILE A 23 -0.15 4.36 2.64
N ASN A 24 -1.32 4.99 2.57
CA ASN A 24 -1.43 6.46 2.61
C ASN A 24 -0.90 7.05 3.93
N ARG A 25 -1.12 6.37 5.06
CA ARG A 25 -0.54 6.76 6.35
C ARG A 25 0.97 6.63 6.37
N MET A 26 1.52 5.57 5.78
CA MET A 26 2.98 5.40 5.67
C MET A 26 3.60 6.51 4.82
N GLU A 27 2.99 6.90 3.71
CA GLU A 27 3.44 8.04 2.90
C GLU A 27 3.44 9.36 3.68
N ALA A 28 2.40 9.60 4.48
CA ALA A 28 2.32 10.79 5.33
C ALA A 28 3.47 10.81 6.37
N VAL A 29 3.73 9.67 7.02
CA VAL A 29 4.83 9.53 7.99
C VAL A 29 6.20 9.74 7.32
N LEU A 30 6.41 9.20 6.12
CA LEU A 30 7.67 9.38 5.38
C LEU A 30 7.90 10.86 5.04
N THR A 31 6.84 11.55 4.59
CA THR A 31 6.88 12.99 4.29
C THR A 31 7.19 13.82 5.53
N GLU A 32 6.59 13.48 6.66
CA GLU A 32 6.86 14.17 7.93
C GLU A 32 8.29 13.95 8.41
N LEU A 33 8.79 12.72 8.34
CA LEU A 33 10.18 12.40 8.69
C LEU A 33 11.18 13.14 7.80
N GLU A 34 10.92 13.23 6.50
CA GLU A 34 11.73 14.03 5.57
C GLU A 34 11.72 15.52 5.94
N GLY A 35 10.55 16.07 6.30
CA GLY A 35 10.42 17.45 6.76
C GLY A 35 11.22 17.73 8.05
N GLN A 36 11.17 16.82 9.02
CA GLN A 36 11.94 16.91 10.25
C GLN A 36 13.45 16.83 9.98
N LEU A 37 13.87 15.95 9.07
CA LEU A 37 15.26 15.79 8.66
C LEU A 37 15.81 17.08 8.04
N ASN A 38 15.05 17.68 7.11
CA ASN A 38 15.39 18.94 6.46
C ASN A 38 15.46 20.13 7.43
N ALA A 39 14.58 20.16 8.45
CA ALA A 39 14.61 21.21 9.47
C ALA A 39 15.89 21.17 10.32
N ILE A 40 16.37 19.97 10.65
CA ILE A 40 17.61 19.76 11.41
C ILE A 40 18.83 20.06 10.53
N ALA A 41 18.78 19.69 9.25
CA ALA A 41 19.83 19.95 8.27
C ALA A 41 20.20 21.43 8.15
N GLY A 42 19.20 22.31 8.17
CA GLY A 42 19.40 23.76 8.09
C GLY A 42 20.19 24.35 9.25
N GLN A 43 20.40 23.57 10.32
CA GLN A 43 21.17 23.96 11.51
C GLN A 43 22.62 23.47 11.47
N TRP A 44 23.00 22.59 10.54
CA TRP A 44 24.36 22.04 10.46
C TRP A 44 25.22 22.85 9.48
N PHE A 45 26.21 23.57 10.03
CA PHE A 45 27.20 24.34 9.26
C PHE A 45 28.58 23.66 9.34
N GLY A 46 29.36 23.72 8.26
CA GLY A 46 30.74 23.23 8.24
C GLY A 46 30.90 21.76 7.80
N ALA A 47 31.91 21.06 8.34
CA ALA A 47 32.31 19.70 7.92
C ALA A 47 31.17 18.65 8.03
N ASP A 48 30.18 18.90 8.89
CA ASP A 48 29.03 18.01 9.11
C ASP A 48 28.03 18.04 7.94
N LYS A 49 28.11 19.03 7.04
CA LYS A 49 27.27 19.10 5.85
C LYS A 49 27.50 17.92 4.88
N GLN A 50 28.75 17.45 4.74
CA GLN A 50 29.05 16.31 3.86
C GLN A 50 28.47 14.99 4.40
N VAL A 51 28.45 14.84 5.73
CA VAL A 51 27.83 13.70 6.41
C VAL A 51 26.32 13.75 6.18
N TYR A 52 25.71 14.93 6.35
CA TYR A 52 24.30 15.15 6.05
C TYR A 52 23.94 14.81 4.60
N ASP A 53 24.65 15.35 3.62
CA ASP A 53 24.39 15.11 2.19
C ASP A 53 24.47 13.60 1.86
N THR A 54 25.25 12.82 2.61
CA THR A 54 25.33 11.37 2.47
C THR A 54 24.15 10.66 3.11
N VAL A 55 23.78 11.04 4.33
CA VAL A 55 22.63 10.48 5.04
C VAL A 55 21.32 10.80 4.31
N GLN A 56 21.17 12.02 3.79
CA GLN A 56 19.99 12.42 3.02
C GLN A 56 19.85 11.58 1.75
N ARG A 57 20.93 11.36 0.99
CA ARG A 57 20.88 10.49 -0.20
C ARG A 57 20.50 9.04 0.14
N GLN A 58 21.00 8.52 1.26
CA GLN A 58 20.62 7.17 1.71
C GLN A 58 19.15 7.11 2.14
N TRP A 59 18.68 8.13 2.85
CA TRP A 59 17.28 8.29 3.22
C TRP A 59 16.37 8.30 2.00
N ASP A 60 16.64 9.19 1.03
CA ASP A 60 15.85 9.33 -0.19
C ASP A 60 15.78 8.00 -0.97
N ALA A 61 16.90 7.29 -1.06
CA ALA A 61 16.94 5.97 -1.68
C ALA A 61 16.06 4.95 -0.96
N LYS A 62 16.08 4.91 0.38
CA LYS A 62 15.25 3.99 1.18
C LYS A 62 13.76 4.36 1.15
N VAL A 63 13.42 5.64 1.13
CA VAL A 63 12.05 6.10 0.93
C VAL A 63 11.53 5.69 -0.45
N ALA A 64 12.36 5.83 -1.50
CA ALA A 64 12.01 5.40 -2.84
C ALA A 64 11.79 3.87 -2.93
N GLU A 65 12.68 3.07 -2.34
CA GLU A 65 12.51 1.61 -2.24
C GLU A 65 11.19 1.24 -1.54
N LEU A 66 10.88 1.91 -0.42
CA LEU A 66 9.66 1.66 0.34
C LEU A 66 8.40 2.04 -0.46
N ARG A 67 8.41 3.18 -1.16
CA ARG A 67 7.33 3.60 -2.07
C ARG A 67 7.02 2.57 -3.14
N VAL A 68 8.06 2.04 -3.78
CA VAL A 68 7.92 0.98 -4.79
C VAL A 68 7.30 -0.27 -4.17
N ALA A 69 7.77 -0.68 -2.99
CA ALA A 69 7.23 -1.84 -2.30
C ALA A 69 5.74 -1.65 -1.93
N LEU A 70 5.36 -0.49 -1.38
CA LEU A 70 3.97 -0.18 -1.03
C LEU A 70 3.07 -0.16 -2.27
N GLY A 71 3.53 0.44 -3.37
CA GLY A 71 2.80 0.44 -4.65
C GLY A 71 2.58 -0.97 -5.20
N SER A 72 3.63 -1.81 -5.19
CA SER A 72 3.53 -3.21 -5.63
C SER A 72 2.55 -4.02 -4.76
N HIS A 73 2.55 -3.82 -3.44
CA HIS A 73 1.59 -4.47 -2.55
C HIS A 73 0.16 -4.02 -2.83
N GLY A 74 -0.06 -2.72 -3.05
CA GLY A 74 -1.37 -2.19 -3.42
C GLY A 74 -1.89 -2.79 -4.73
N GLN A 75 -1.03 -2.92 -5.73
CA GLN A 75 -1.39 -3.54 -7.02
C GLN A 75 -1.76 -5.02 -6.86
N ALA A 76 -0.92 -5.80 -6.17
CA ALA A 76 -1.18 -7.22 -5.94
C ALA A 76 -2.52 -7.44 -5.20
N LEU A 77 -2.85 -6.59 -4.24
CA LEU A 77 -4.13 -6.66 -3.53
C LEU A 77 -5.32 -6.28 -4.43
N GLY A 78 -5.15 -5.28 -5.29
CA GLY A 78 -6.15 -4.94 -6.30
C GLY A 78 -6.40 -6.09 -7.28
N GLU A 79 -5.33 -6.76 -7.74
CA GLU A 79 -5.42 -7.93 -8.62
C GLU A 79 -6.10 -9.12 -7.96
N VAL A 80 -5.77 -9.40 -6.70
CA VAL A 80 -6.44 -10.41 -5.89
C VAL A 80 -7.94 -10.07 -5.80
N SER A 81 -8.28 -8.86 -5.36
CA SER A 81 -9.68 -8.42 -5.26
C SER A 81 -10.45 -8.58 -6.58
N ASN A 82 -9.88 -8.13 -7.70
CA ASN A 82 -10.49 -8.25 -9.03
C ASN A 82 -10.67 -9.70 -9.48
N THR A 83 -9.63 -10.52 -9.34
CA THR A 83 -9.67 -11.95 -9.73
C THR A 83 -10.76 -12.69 -8.97
N TYR A 84 -10.91 -12.40 -7.67
CA TYR A 84 -11.95 -13.00 -6.84
C TYR A 84 -13.36 -12.52 -7.23
N VAL A 85 -13.57 -11.23 -7.53
CA VAL A 85 -14.87 -10.71 -8.02
C VAL A 85 -15.26 -11.33 -9.35
N THR A 86 -14.33 -11.36 -10.32
CA THR A 86 -14.59 -11.92 -11.66
C THR A 86 -14.95 -13.40 -11.58
N THR A 87 -14.18 -14.19 -10.82
CA THR A 87 -14.45 -15.64 -10.65
C THR A 87 -15.81 -15.89 -10.01
N ASN A 88 -16.19 -15.07 -9.03
CA ASN A 88 -17.49 -15.21 -8.37
C ASN A 88 -18.67 -14.86 -9.28
N ASN A 89 -18.58 -13.77 -10.06
CA ASN A 89 -19.62 -13.39 -11.02
C ASN A 89 -19.84 -14.51 -12.05
N GLN A 90 -18.76 -15.08 -12.57
CA GLN A 90 -18.82 -16.23 -13.49
C GLN A 90 -19.50 -17.44 -12.85
N ASN A 91 -19.16 -17.78 -11.61
CA ASN A 91 -19.79 -18.90 -10.91
C ASN A 91 -21.29 -18.65 -10.62
N ALA A 92 -21.67 -17.43 -10.26
CA ALA A 92 -23.06 -17.05 -10.02
C ALA A 92 -23.91 -17.14 -11.30
N GLU A 93 -23.38 -16.68 -12.44
CA GLU A 93 -24.01 -16.82 -13.75
C GLU A 93 -24.17 -18.30 -14.16
N MET A 94 -23.15 -19.12 -13.91
CA MET A 94 -23.17 -20.55 -14.22
C MET A 94 -24.22 -21.30 -13.39
N ILE A 95 -24.29 -21.03 -12.09
CA ILE A 95 -25.30 -21.66 -11.21
C ILE A 95 -26.71 -21.13 -11.53
N GLY A 96 -26.85 -19.85 -11.87
CA GLY A 96 -28.12 -19.26 -12.29
C GLY A 96 -28.68 -19.90 -13.56
N SER A 97 -27.82 -20.23 -14.51
CA SER A 97 -28.20 -20.92 -15.76
C SER A 97 -28.49 -22.42 -15.59
N ILE A 98 -27.92 -23.08 -14.58
CA ILE A 98 -28.23 -24.47 -14.22
C ILE A 98 -29.57 -24.59 -13.47
N LYS A 99 -30.04 -23.53 -12.83
CA LYS A 99 -31.31 -23.51 -12.08
C LYS A 99 -32.57 -23.35 -12.95
N VAL A 100 -32.49 -23.61 -14.24
CA VAL A 100 -33.64 -23.63 -15.17
C VAL A 100 -34.17 -25.05 -15.33
#